data_AF-A0A382WCV0-F1
#
_entry.id   AF-A0A382WCV0-F1
#
_cell.length_a   1.000
_cell.length_b   1.000
_cell.length_c   1.000
_cell.angle_alpha   90.00
_cell.angle_beta   90.00
_cell.angle_gamma   90.00
#
_symmetry.space_group_name_H-M   'P 1'
#
loop_
_entity.id
_entity.type
_entity.pdbx_description
1 polymer ?
#
loop_
_entity_poly.entity_id
_entity_poly.type
_entity_poly.pdbx_seq_one_letter_code
_entity_poly.pdbx_strand_id
1 'polypeptide(L)'
;YAFIDCNGLTSVTIPDSVTSIGTLAFWGCNSLTSVTISQFVLERGIKKIFPDSLLNTVSISKGVTSIGNQAFFGCSSLKSVTIPDSVTNIGVQAFLGCNSLTSVTISEFVLERGVKKIFPSALLNTVVISEGVTSIGYRAFRSCSSLKSVTIPDSVTSIGESAFSGCNGLTSVTIPDSVTSIGEWAFLGCRDLTSVIIPDSVTSIGRNAFENCSSLTSITFEGNAPPLGSNVFKNLPIGATITVLPGATGFGETFGGLPVQILEKALNINAANKTDSP
;
A
#
# COMPACT_ATOMS: atom_id res chain seq x y z
N TYR A 1 20.41 -15.99 -19.25
CA TYR A 1 21.86 -15.82 -19.36
C TYR A 1 22.32 -15.02 -20.59
N ALA A 2 21.53 -14.09 -21.14
CA ALA A 2 21.88 -13.40 -22.39
C ALA A 2 23.09 -12.45 -22.27
N PHE A 3 23.21 -11.78 -21.13
CA PHE A 3 24.26 -10.82 -20.77
C PHE A 3 25.01 -11.27 -19.51
N ILE A 4 25.20 -12.58 -19.35
CA ILE A 4 25.93 -13.13 -18.21
C ILE A 4 27.33 -12.49 -18.10
N ASP A 5 27.73 -12.11 -16.88
CA ASP A 5 29.05 -11.55 -16.53
C ASP A 5 29.50 -10.34 -17.36
N CYS A 6 28.54 -9.58 -17.92
CA CYS A 6 28.80 -8.34 -18.64
C CYS A 6 29.19 -7.21 -17.69
N ASN A 7 30.37 -7.31 -17.07
CA ASN A 7 30.85 -6.40 -16.02
C ASN A 7 31.09 -4.95 -16.49
N GLY A 8 31.15 -4.69 -17.80
CA GLY A 8 31.22 -3.34 -18.37
C GLY A 8 29.87 -2.69 -18.65
N LEU A 9 28.77 -3.45 -18.54
CA LEU A 9 27.42 -2.95 -18.82
C LEU A 9 26.94 -2.09 -17.66
N THR A 10 26.80 -0.78 -17.89
CA THR A 10 26.39 0.19 -16.86
C THR A 10 24.91 0.53 -16.89
N SER A 11 24.29 0.44 -18.06
CA SER A 11 22.87 0.68 -18.29
C SER A 11 22.34 -0.22 -19.42
N VAL A 12 21.03 -0.50 -19.41
CA VAL A 12 20.36 -1.17 -20.52
C VAL A 12 18.97 -0.58 -20.74
N THR A 13 18.64 -0.36 -22.01
CA THR A 13 17.27 -0.05 -22.44
C THR A 13 16.70 -1.30 -23.11
N ILE A 14 15.61 -1.83 -22.56
CA ILE A 14 14.88 -2.95 -23.14
C ILE A 14 13.77 -2.38 -24.02
N PRO A 15 13.89 -2.46 -25.36
CA PRO A 15 12.96 -1.83 -26.28
C PRO A 15 11.61 -2.54 -26.34
N ASP A 16 10.60 -1.85 -26.87
CA ASP A 16 9.20 -2.34 -26.98
C ASP A 16 9.06 -3.66 -27.74
N SER A 17 10.01 -3.97 -28.63
CA SER A 17 10.04 -5.22 -29.40
C SER A 17 10.38 -6.46 -28.57
N VAL A 18 10.87 -6.31 -27.33
CA VAL A 18 11.26 -7.44 -26.47
C VAL A 18 10.03 -7.99 -25.77
N THR A 19 9.56 -9.16 -26.21
CA THR A 19 8.39 -9.83 -25.65
C THR A 19 8.70 -10.77 -24.48
N SER A 20 9.97 -11.13 -24.28
CA SER A 20 10.39 -11.96 -23.14
C SER A 20 11.86 -11.74 -22.79
N ILE A 21 12.19 -11.92 -21.51
CA ILE A 21 13.57 -11.91 -21.00
C ILE A 21 13.81 -13.20 -20.26
N GLY A 22 14.83 -13.96 -20.67
CA GLY A 22 15.16 -15.23 -20.05
C GLY A 22 15.60 -15.09 -18.59
N THR A 23 15.35 -16.15 -17.81
CA THR A 23 15.89 -16.32 -16.44
C THR A 23 17.39 -15.99 -16.40
N LEU A 24 17.80 -15.22 -15.39
CA LEU A 24 19.20 -14.82 -15.17
C LEU A 24 19.81 -14.10 -16.40
N ALA A 25 19.02 -13.31 -17.14
CA ALA A 25 19.49 -12.61 -18.33
C ALA A 25 20.69 -11.71 -18.04
N PHE A 26 20.74 -11.05 -16.89
CA PHE A 26 21.79 -10.11 -16.50
C PHE A 26 22.56 -10.56 -15.25
N TRP A 27 22.66 -11.88 -15.01
CA TRP A 27 23.44 -12.39 -13.89
C TRP A 27 24.92 -12.00 -14.02
N GLY A 28 25.55 -11.57 -12.93
CA GLY A 28 26.95 -11.16 -12.92
C GLY A 28 27.24 -9.80 -13.58
N CYS A 29 26.21 -9.03 -13.96
CA CYS A 29 26.37 -7.65 -14.44
C CYS A 29 26.65 -6.67 -13.28
N ASN A 30 27.84 -6.75 -12.68
CA ASN A 30 28.13 -6.04 -11.43
C ASN A 30 28.20 -4.51 -11.57
N SER A 31 28.35 -3.96 -12.78
CA SER A 31 28.34 -2.50 -13.01
C SER A 31 26.98 -1.95 -13.44
N LEU A 32 25.97 -2.81 -13.60
CA LEU A 32 24.66 -2.40 -14.10
C LEU A 32 23.90 -1.65 -13.00
N THR A 33 23.72 -0.33 -13.19
CA THR A 33 23.14 0.57 -12.18
C THR A 33 21.76 1.09 -12.55
N SER A 34 21.38 1.03 -13.84
CA SER A 34 20.08 1.50 -14.33
C SER A 34 19.50 0.59 -15.43
N VAL A 35 18.17 0.44 -15.41
CA VAL A 35 17.40 -0.21 -16.47
C VAL A 35 16.22 0.68 -16.84
N THR A 36 16.01 0.85 -18.14
CA THR A 36 14.76 1.35 -18.71
C THR A 36 14.03 0.22 -19.41
N ILE A 37 12.77 -0.02 -19.04
CA ILE A 37 11.93 -1.08 -19.61
C ILE A 37 10.78 -0.42 -20.38
N SER A 38 10.73 -0.65 -21.69
CA SER A 38 9.75 0.02 -22.57
C SER A 38 8.47 -0.81 -22.78
N GLN A 39 8.58 -2.14 -22.86
CA GLN A 39 7.46 -3.07 -22.67
C GLN A 39 7.87 -4.31 -21.87
N PHE A 40 6.91 -4.89 -21.15
CA PHE A 40 7.13 -6.12 -20.40
C PHE A 40 5.85 -6.94 -20.35
N VAL A 41 5.93 -8.16 -20.89
CA VAL A 41 5.09 -9.28 -20.47
C VAL A 41 6.06 -10.36 -20.04
N LEU A 42 6.25 -10.51 -18.73
CA LEU A 42 6.94 -11.69 -18.22
C LEU A 42 5.93 -12.81 -18.10
N GLU A 43 6.10 -13.83 -18.92
CA GLU A 43 5.37 -15.07 -18.78
C GLU A 43 5.56 -15.70 -17.39
N ARG A 44 4.59 -16.56 -17.05
CA ARG A 44 4.60 -17.41 -15.86
C ARG A 44 5.91 -18.21 -15.81
N GLY A 45 6.76 -17.92 -14.82
CA GLY A 45 7.90 -18.78 -14.46
C GLY A 45 9.29 -18.15 -14.54
N ILE A 46 9.40 -16.88 -14.94
CA ILE A 46 10.69 -16.19 -15.04
C ILE A 46 11.22 -15.90 -13.63
N LYS A 47 12.49 -16.23 -13.40
CA LYS A 47 13.16 -16.10 -12.10
C LYS A 47 14.36 -15.18 -12.26
N LYS A 48 14.47 -14.16 -11.41
CA LYS A 48 15.71 -13.40 -11.18
C LYS A 48 16.31 -12.85 -12.49
N ILE A 49 15.77 -11.75 -13.02
CA ILE A 49 16.32 -11.15 -14.25
C ILE A 49 17.64 -10.43 -13.96
N PHE A 50 17.69 -9.73 -12.81
CA PHE A 50 18.82 -8.93 -12.35
C PHE A 50 19.34 -9.38 -10.96
N PRO A 51 19.63 -10.68 -10.76
CA PRO A 51 20.15 -11.18 -9.48
C PRO A 51 21.47 -10.49 -9.12
N ASP A 52 21.62 -10.09 -7.86
CA ASP A 52 22.88 -9.58 -7.30
C ASP A 52 23.44 -8.34 -8.04
N SER A 53 22.58 -7.65 -8.80
CA SER A 53 22.95 -6.43 -9.54
C SER A 53 23.03 -5.22 -8.61
N LEU A 54 23.92 -4.28 -8.94
CA LEU A 54 24.01 -2.95 -8.29
C LEU A 54 22.95 -1.97 -8.82
N LEU A 55 21.81 -2.47 -9.29
CA LEU A 55 20.73 -1.64 -9.80
C LEU A 55 20.28 -0.67 -8.71
N ASN A 56 20.45 0.62 -8.97
CA ASN A 56 20.08 1.69 -8.05
C ASN A 56 18.68 2.23 -8.36
N THR A 57 18.34 2.29 -9.66
CA THR A 57 17.09 2.86 -10.17
C THR A 57 16.54 2.02 -11.31
N VAL A 58 15.22 1.82 -11.33
CA VAL A 58 14.50 1.18 -12.43
C VAL A 58 13.40 2.12 -12.90
N SER A 59 13.40 2.40 -14.21
CA SER A 59 12.34 3.15 -14.88
C SER A 59 11.51 2.22 -15.76
N ILE A 60 10.20 2.21 -15.53
CA ILE A 60 9.22 1.39 -16.25
C ILE A 60 8.38 2.35 -17.09
N SER A 61 8.31 2.12 -18.40
CA SER A 61 7.61 3.00 -19.35
C SER A 61 6.10 2.72 -19.38
N LYS A 62 5.31 3.73 -19.79
CA LYS A 62 3.83 3.65 -19.94
C LYS A 62 3.31 2.58 -20.91
N GLY A 63 4.19 1.87 -21.64
CA GLY A 63 3.80 0.72 -22.46
C GLY A 63 3.74 -0.59 -21.68
N VAL A 64 4.23 -0.62 -20.45
CA VAL A 64 4.38 -1.85 -19.67
C VAL A 64 3.08 -2.18 -18.95
N THR A 65 2.42 -3.28 -19.34
CA THR A 65 1.13 -3.66 -18.76
C THR A 65 1.23 -4.58 -17.55
N SER A 66 2.38 -5.23 -17.36
CA SER A 66 2.61 -6.14 -16.24
C SER A 66 4.09 -6.18 -15.84
N ILE A 67 4.38 -6.44 -14.58
CA ILE A 67 5.69 -6.82 -14.02
C ILE A 67 5.55 -8.28 -13.59
N GLY A 68 6.36 -9.20 -14.11
CA GLY A 68 6.23 -10.62 -13.73
C GLY A 68 6.79 -11.02 -12.38
N ASN A 69 6.59 -12.29 -12.05
CA ASN A 69 7.08 -12.91 -10.82
C ASN A 69 8.59 -12.74 -10.72
N GLN A 70 9.10 -12.38 -9.54
CA GLN A 70 10.54 -12.27 -9.25
C GLN A 70 11.36 -11.40 -10.23
N ALA A 71 10.72 -10.48 -10.98
CA ALA A 71 11.37 -9.66 -12.01
C ALA A 71 12.63 -8.94 -11.49
N PHE A 72 12.52 -8.32 -10.32
CA PHE A 72 13.56 -7.61 -9.59
C PHE A 72 13.96 -8.32 -8.30
N PHE A 73 13.73 -9.64 -8.21
CA PHE A 73 14.10 -10.41 -7.03
C PHE A 73 15.59 -10.25 -6.72
N GLY A 74 15.91 -9.89 -5.48
CA GLY A 74 17.29 -9.76 -5.01
C GLY A 74 18.05 -8.54 -5.54
N CYS A 75 17.37 -7.56 -6.17
CA CYS A 75 17.98 -6.28 -6.53
C CYS A 75 18.24 -5.46 -5.25
N SER A 76 19.20 -5.91 -4.44
CA SER A 76 19.42 -5.46 -3.06
C SER A 76 19.87 -4.01 -2.96
N SER A 77 20.45 -3.45 -4.03
CA SER A 77 20.83 -2.05 -4.17
C SER A 77 19.71 -1.12 -4.67
N LEU A 78 18.56 -1.65 -5.11
CA LEU A 78 17.49 -0.85 -5.71
C LEU A 78 16.91 0.11 -4.67
N LYS A 79 17.05 1.41 -4.89
CA LYS A 79 16.65 2.46 -3.93
C LYS A 79 15.24 2.98 -4.17
N SER A 80 14.87 3.12 -5.44
CA SER A 80 13.56 3.60 -5.88
C SER A 80 13.10 2.88 -7.15
N VAL A 81 11.79 2.76 -7.28
CA VAL A 81 11.11 2.31 -8.50
C VAL A 81 9.91 3.21 -8.78
N THR A 82 9.74 3.57 -10.05
CA THR A 82 8.53 4.25 -10.54
C THR A 82 7.74 3.26 -11.37
N ILE A 83 6.49 3.02 -10.99
CA ILE A 83 5.58 2.06 -11.64
C ILE A 83 4.47 2.86 -12.34
N PRO A 84 4.40 2.86 -13.69
CA PRO A 84 3.45 3.65 -14.45
C PRO A 84 2.03 3.07 -14.40
N ASP A 85 1.08 3.92 -14.79
CA ASP A 85 -0.36 3.67 -14.96
C ASP A 85 -0.69 2.37 -15.71
N SER A 86 0.10 2.08 -16.73
CA SER A 86 -0.09 0.92 -17.58
C SER A 86 0.05 -0.39 -16.83
N VAL A 87 0.80 -0.44 -15.71
CA VAL A 87 1.08 -1.68 -14.98
C VAL A 87 -0.14 -2.11 -14.16
N THR A 88 -0.94 -2.99 -14.75
CA THR A 88 -2.13 -3.59 -14.13
C THR A 88 -1.83 -4.88 -13.34
N ASN A 89 -0.63 -5.44 -13.50
CA ASN A 89 -0.25 -6.68 -12.83
C ASN A 89 1.18 -6.63 -12.32
N ILE A 90 1.41 -6.98 -11.05
CA ILE A 90 2.76 -7.20 -10.51
C ILE A 90 2.84 -8.61 -9.95
N GLY A 91 3.83 -9.37 -10.40
CA GLY A 91 3.99 -10.76 -10.09
C GLY A 91 4.47 -10.98 -8.67
N VAL A 92 4.24 -12.19 -8.20
CA VAL A 92 4.65 -12.66 -6.87
C VAL A 92 6.14 -12.44 -6.69
N GLN A 93 6.50 -11.79 -5.56
CA GLN A 93 7.90 -11.52 -5.20
C GLN A 93 8.67 -10.68 -6.23
N ALA A 94 7.99 -9.90 -7.09
CA ALA A 94 8.64 -9.07 -8.11
C ALA A 94 9.78 -8.22 -7.54
N PHE A 95 9.62 -7.66 -6.34
CA PHE A 95 10.65 -6.87 -5.66
C PHE A 95 11.16 -7.52 -4.36
N LEU A 96 10.97 -8.83 -4.17
CA LEU A 96 11.44 -9.50 -2.96
C LEU A 96 12.97 -9.48 -2.89
N GLY A 97 13.54 -9.06 -1.75
CA GLY A 97 14.99 -8.94 -1.59
C GLY A 97 15.58 -7.62 -2.11
N CYS A 98 14.75 -6.68 -2.58
CA CYS A 98 15.16 -5.29 -2.81
C CYS A 98 15.36 -4.57 -1.47
N ASN A 99 16.43 -4.94 -0.77
CA ASN A 99 16.65 -4.54 0.62
C ASN A 99 16.91 -3.05 0.79
N SER A 100 17.38 -2.33 -0.24
CA SER A 100 17.59 -0.88 -0.19
C SER A 100 16.38 -0.05 -0.65
N LEU A 101 15.25 -0.69 -0.98
CA LEU A 101 14.09 0.00 -1.55
C LEU A 101 13.40 0.83 -0.47
N THR A 102 13.53 2.15 -0.57
CA THR A 102 13.07 3.10 0.44
C THR A 102 11.85 3.90 -0.01
N SER A 103 11.64 4.02 -1.32
CA SER A 103 10.51 4.76 -1.91
C SER A 103 9.94 4.01 -3.11
N VAL A 104 8.61 4.02 -3.22
CA VAL A 104 7.84 3.53 -4.36
C VAL A 104 6.85 4.62 -4.74
N THR A 105 6.85 4.99 -6.01
CA THR A 105 5.80 5.84 -6.61
C THR A 105 4.96 4.97 -7.54
N ILE A 106 3.66 4.92 -7.25
CA ILE A 106 2.66 4.19 -8.05
C ILE A 106 1.82 5.23 -8.77
N SER A 107 1.88 5.29 -10.10
CA SER A 107 1.30 6.40 -10.88
C SER A 107 -0.15 6.21 -11.30
N GLU A 108 -0.67 4.98 -11.27
CA GLU A 108 -2.09 4.60 -11.47
C GLU A 108 -2.11 3.05 -11.36
N PHE A 109 -3.08 2.45 -10.66
CA PHE A 109 -2.98 1.04 -10.29
C PHE A 109 -4.36 0.43 -10.16
N VAL A 110 -4.59 -0.62 -10.93
CA VAL A 110 -5.72 -1.53 -10.78
C VAL A 110 -5.11 -2.87 -10.42
N LEU A 111 -5.10 -3.23 -9.13
CA LEU A 111 -4.68 -4.57 -8.73
C LEU A 111 -5.86 -5.52 -8.81
N GLU A 112 -5.91 -6.32 -9.86
CA GLU A 112 -6.81 -7.47 -9.89
C GLU A 112 -6.41 -8.54 -8.86
N ARG A 113 -7.41 -9.33 -8.46
CA ARG A 113 -7.31 -10.41 -7.47
C ARG A 113 -6.25 -11.43 -7.89
N GLY A 114 -5.21 -11.64 -7.07
CA GLY A 114 -4.24 -12.73 -7.27
C GLY A 114 -2.78 -12.39 -6.95
N VAL A 115 -2.46 -11.12 -6.76
CA VAL A 115 -1.08 -10.66 -6.51
C VAL A 115 -0.65 -10.94 -5.07
N LYS A 116 0.39 -11.76 -4.88
CA LYS A 116 0.93 -12.12 -3.55
C LYS A 116 2.24 -11.36 -3.30
N LYS A 117 2.27 -10.50 -2.27
CA LYS A 117 3.45 -9.81 -1.69
C LYS A 117 4.33 -9.10 -2.74
N ILE A 118 4.04 -7.82 -2.98
CA ILE A 118 4.68 -7.02 -4.04
C ILE A 118 6.01 -6.44 -3.56
N PHE A 119 6.02 -5.74 -2.43
CA PHE A 119 7.19 -5.03 -1.90
C PHE A 119 7.86 -5.77 -0.73
N PRO A 120 9.19 -5.67 -0.58
CA PRO A 120 9.92 -6.29 0.51
C PRO A 120 9.71 -5.53 1.83
N SER A 121 9.68 -6.30 2.91
CA SER A 121 9.18 -5.89 4.23
C SER A 121 10.05 -4.91 5.01
N ALA A 122 11.33 -4.74 4.68
CA ALA A 122 12.29 -4.25 5.67
C ALA A 122 12.54 -2.73 5.69
N LEU A 123 12.49 -1.99 4.57
CA LEU A 123 12.99 -0.60 4.53
C LEU A 123 12.08 0.47 3.87
N LEU A 124 10.92 0.09 3.33
CA LEU A 124 10.00 1.04 2.71
C LEU A 124 9.45 1.97 3.80
N ASN A 125 9.83 3.26 3.78
CA ASN A 125 9.44 4.23 4.82
C ASN A 125 8.23 5.07 4.41
N THR A 126 8.13 5.38 3.12
CA THR A 126 7.08 6.22 2.53
C THR A 126 6.57 5.57 1.26
N VAL A 127 5.25 5.57 1.10
CA VAL A 127 4.57 5.17 -0.14
C VAL A 127 3.72 6.35 -0.61
N VAL A 128 3.92 6.74 -1.86
CA VAL A 128 3.06 7.70 -2.54
C VAL A 128 2.24 6.96 -3.59
N ILE A 129 0.94 6.89 -3.35
CA ILE A 129 -0.06 6.36 -4.28
C ILE A 129 -0.59 7.58 -5.05
N SER A 130 -0.43 7.61 -6.37
CA SER A 130 -0.82 8.77 -7.19
C SER A 130 -2.30 8.73 -7.55
N GLU A 131 -2.83 9.89 -7.93
CA GLU A 131 -4.19 9.99 -8.46
C GLU A 131 -4.43 9.07 -9.65
N GLY A 132 -5.64 8.52 -9.74
CA GLY A 132 -6.08 7.55 -10.75
C GLY A 132 -5.98 6.08 -10.30
N VAL A 133 -5.29 5.79 -9.18
CA VAL A 133 -5.31 4.46 -8.55
C VAL A 133 -6.72 4.20 -7.99
N THR A 134 -7.44 3.20 -8.52
CA THR A 134 -8.82 2.92 -8.07
C THR A 134 -8.91 1.87 -6.98
N SER A 135 -7.87 1.06 -6.77
CA SER A 135 -7.85 0.03 -5.74
C SER A 135 -6.45 -0.27 -5.21
N ILE A 136 -6.36 -0.51 -3.90
CA ILE A 136 -5.16 -1.07 -3.26
C ILE A 136 -5.39 -2.57 -3.11
N GLY A 137 -4.77 -3.38 -3.97
CA GLY A 137 -5.08 -4.81 -4.00
C GLY A 137 -4.49 -5.67 -2.89
N TYR A 138 -4.78 -6.96 -3.03
CA TYR A 138 -4.39 -8.02 -2.10
C TYR A 138 -2.90 -7.96 -1.74
N ARG A 139 -2.58 -7.89 -0.44
CA ARG A 139 -1.20 -7.92 0.10
C ARG A 139 -0.23 -6.91 -0.52
N ALA A 140 -0.70 -5.79 -1.09
CA ALA A 140 0.13 -4.83 -1.81
C ALA A 140 1.37 -4.38 -1.01
N PHE A 141 1.17 -4.01 0.25
CA PHE A 141 2.19 -3.53 1.18
C PHE A 141 2.37 -4.45 2.40
N ARG A 142 1.92 -5.71 2.31
CA ARG A 142 1.98 -6.64 3.45
C ARG A 142 3.40 -6.76 4.01
N SER A 143 3.50 -6.55 5.31
CA SER A 143 4.70 -6.64 6.14
C SER A 143 5.73 -5.55 5.86
N CYS A 144 5.38 -4.42 5.23
CA CYS A 144 6.28 -3.25 5.15
C CYS A 144 6.44 -2.64 6.55
N SER A 145 7.28 -3.24 7.41
CA SER A 145 7.36 -2.94 8.84
C SER A 145 7.95 -1.57 9.15
N SER A 146 8.69 -1.00 8.20
CA SER A 146 9.27 0.35 8.30
C SER A 146 8.38 1.46 7.72
N LEU A 147 7.22 1.10 7.14
CA LEU A 147 6.32 2.06 6.50
C LEU A 147 5.66 2.91 7.56
N LYS A 148 5.97 4.20 7.61
CA LYS A 148 5.50 5.11 8.66
C LYS A 148 4.16 5.76 8.35
N SER A 149 3.97 6.09 7.08
CA SER A 149 2.79 6.81 6.59
C SER A 149 2.45 6.34 5.18
N VAL A 150 1.15 6.35 4.87
CA VAL A 150 0.63 6.12 3.52
C VAL A 150 -0.38 7.21 3.20
N THR A 151 -0.16 7.91 2.09
CA THR A 151 -1.17 8.80 1.51
C THR A 151 -1.96 8.00 0.48
N ILE A 152 -3.25 7.78 0.76
CA ILE A 152 -4.19 7.11 -0.13
C ILE A 152 -4.98 8.23 -0.86
N PRO A 153 -4.93 8.31 -2.20
CA PRO A 153 -5.58 9.37 -2.96
C PRO A 153 -7.08 9.16 -3.09
N ASP A 154 -7.82 10.24 -3.38
CA ASP A 154 -9.29 10.26 -3.47
C ASP A 154 -9.83 9.44 -4.65
N SER A 155 -8.97 8.95 -5.54
CA SER A 155 -9.33 8.00 -6.59
C SER A 155 -9.53 6.56 -6.09
N VAL A 156 -9.03 6.20 -4.91
CA VAL A 156 -9.08 4.82 -4.39
C VAL A 156 -10.46 4.48 -3.83
N THR A 157 -11.12 3.50 -4.44
CA THR A 157 -12.46 3.06 -4.02
C THR A 157 -12.45 1.80 -3.14
N SER A 158 -11.34 1.07 -3.05
CA SER A 158 -11.25 -0.16 -2.25
C SER A 158 -9.85 -0.45 -1.71
N ILE A 159 -9.78 -0.94 -0.47
CA ILE A 159 -8.57 -1.46 0.17
C ILE A 159 -8.72 -2.98 0.31
N GLY A 160 -7.82 -3.72 -0.31
CA GLY A 160 -7.88 -5.17 -0.47
C GLY A 160 -7.43 -5.97 0.75
N GLU A 161 -7.68 -7.27 0.70
CA GLU A 161 -7.31 -8.20 1.75
C GLU A 161 -5.80 -8.12 2.08
N SER A 162 -5.45 -8.02 3.36
CA SER A 162 -4.08 -7.93 3.85
C SER A 162 -3.23 -6.80 3.23
N ALA A 163 -3.83 -5.78 2.62
CA ALA A 163 -3.11 -4.73 1.87
C ALA A 163 -1.94 -4.12 2.66
N PHE A 164 -2.13 -3.81 3.94
CA PHE A 164 -1.16 -3.23 4.87
C PHE A 164 -0.88 -4.15 6.08
N SER A 165 -1.23 -5.43 6.01
CA SER A 165 -1.06 -6.34 7.15
C SER A 165 0.42 -6.44 7.59
N GLY A 166 0.71 -6.20 8.86
CA GLY A 166 2.04 -6.25 9.45
C GLY A 166 2.91 -5.05 9.11
N CYS A 167 2.34 -3.94 8.65
CA CYS A 167 3.01 -2.65 8.59
C CYS A 167 3.19 -2.08 10.01
N ASN A 168 4.09 -2.69 10.78
CA ASN A 168 4.25 -2.41 12.21
C ASN A 168 4.51 -0.93 12.50
N GLY A 169 5.33 -0.25 11.68
CA GLY A 169 5.68 1.16 11.84
C GLY A 169 4.63 2.17 11.36
N LEU A 170 3.49 1.72 10.81
CA LEU A 170 2.48 2.62 10.24
C LEU A 170 1.77 3.32 11.39
N THR A 171 2.02 4.62 11.57
CA THR A 171 1.49 5.38 12.72
C THR A 171 0.13 6.01 12.45
N SER A 172 -0.15 6.31 11.19
CA SER A 172 -1.39 6.94 10.73
C SER A 172 -1.75 6.45 9.33
N VAL A 173 -3.05 6.37 9.07
CA VAL A 173 -3.62 6.17 7.73
C VAL A 173 -4.84 7.06 7.60
N THR A 174 -4.87 7.86 6.53
CA THR A 174 -6.07 8.61 6.12
C THR A 174 -6.75 7.78 5.04
N ILE A 175 -7.97 7.33 5.31
CA ILE A 175 -8.81 6.62 4.34
C ILE A 175 -9.69 7.69 3.67
N PRO A 176 -9.59 7.89 2.34
CA PRO A 176 -10.34 8.95 1.67
C PRO A 176 -11.82 8.59 1.47
N ASP A 177 -12.64 9.62 1.28
CA ASP A 177 -14.12 9.56 1.17
C ASP A 177 -14.62 8.76 -0.04
N SER A 178 -13.74 8.35 -0.94
CA SER A 178 -14.06 7.47 -2.06
C SER A 178 -13.99 5.99 -1.72
N VAL A 179 -13.35 5.61 -0.60
CA VAL A 179 -13.20 4.20 -0.22
C VAL A 179 -14.54 3.65 0.25
N THR A 180 -15.00 2.59 -0.41
CA THR A 180 -16.28 1.93 -0.10
C THR A 180 -16.13 0.62 0.65
N SER A 181 -14.93 0.01 0.63
CA SER A 181 -14.68 -1.29 1.26
C SER A 181 -13.26 -1.43 1.81
N ILE A 182 -13.14 -1.96 3.03
CA ILE A 182 -11.88 -2.35 3.67
C ILE A 182 -11.85 -3.88 3.79
N GLY A 183 -10.87 -4.52 3.16
CA GLY A 183 -10.78 -5.98 3.05
C GLY A 183 -10.36 -6.72 4.32
N GLU A 184 -10.46 -8.05 4.29
CA GLU A 184 -10.04 -8.90 5.42
C GLU A 184 -8.56 -8.73 5.74
N TRP A 185 -8.21 -8.64 7.02
CA TRP A 185 -6.84 -8.41 7.51
C TRP A 185 -6.15 -7.15 6.95
N ALA A 186 -6.87 -6.19 6.35
CA ALA A 186 -6.29 -5.07 5.62
C ALA A 186 -5.17 -4.35 6.39
N PHE A 187 -5.36 -4.10 7.68
CA PHE A 187 -4.40 -3.46 8.61
C PHE A 187 -4.01 -4.38 9.77
N LEU A 188 -4.18 -5.71 9.63
CA LEU A 188 -3.86 -6.69 10.69
C LEU A 188 -2.42 -6.47 11.18
N GLY A 189 -2.25 -6.20 12.48
CA GLY A 189 -0.95 -6.08 13.10
C GLY A 189 -0.17 -4.80 12.76
N CYS A 190 -0.84 -3.72 12.35
CA CYS A 190 -0.23 -2.39 12.31
C CYS A 190 -0.03 -1.87 13.74
N ARG A 191 1.06 -2.30 14.39
CA ARG A 191 1.28 -2.14 15.83
C ARG A 191 1.44 -0.70 16.31
N ASP A 192 1.97 0.19 15.47
CA ASP A 192 2.18 1.59 15.81
C ASP A 192 1.02 2.49 15.37
N LEU A 193 -0.01 1.94 14.71
CA LEU A 193 -1.17 2.72 14.25
C LEU A 193 -1.96 3.21 15.46
N THR A 194 -2.06 4.53 15.64
CA THR A 194 -2.67 5.12 16.85
C THR A 194 -4.11 5.54 16.65
N SER A 195 -4.46 5.96 15.44
CA SER A 195 -5.78 6.43 15.09
C SER A 195 -6.16 6.05 13.67
N VAL A 196 -7.46 5.91 13.43
CA VAL A 196 -8.04 5.73 12.09
C VAL A 196 -9.35 6.50 11.98
N ILE A 197 -9.54 7.16 10.84
CA ILE A 197 -10.80 7.78 10.45
C ILE A 197 -11.42 6.90 9.35
N ILE A 198 -12.65 6.48 9.57
CA ILE A 198 -13.46 5.67 8.65
C ILE A 198 -14.51 6.60 8.03
N PRO A 199 -14.40 6.95 6.73
CA PRO A 199 -15.32 7.85 6.08
C PRO A 199 -16.72 7.22 5.92
N ASP A 200 -17.73 8.07 5.72
CA ASP A 200 -19.14 7.66 5.62
C ASP A 200 -19.43 6.77 4.39
N SER A 201 -18.57 6.84 3.39
CA SER A 201 -18.56 6.03 2.18
C SER A 201 -18.28 4.55 2.43
N VAL A 202 -17.64 4.19 3.55
CA VAL A 202 -17.27 2.80 3.85
C VAL A 202 -18.52 2.00 4.18
N THR A 203 -18.86 1.08 3.29
CA THR A 203 -20.03 0.21 3.42
C THR A 203 -19.71 -1.19 3.92
N SER A 204 -18.43 -1.53 4.13
CA SER A 204 -18.02 -2.83 4.69
C SER A 204 -16.60 -2.81 5.25
N ILE A 205 -16.40 -3.49 6.39
CA ILE A 205 -15.09 -3.72 6.99
C ILE A 205 -14.90 -5.23 7.21
N GLY A 206 -13.87 -5.79 6.56
CA GLY A 206 -13.61 -7.21 6.52
C GLY A 206 -13.13 -7.81 7.85
N ARG A 207 -13.22 -9.14 7.94
CA ARG A 207 -12.74 -9.94 9.07
C ARG A 207 -11.31 -9.54 9.48
N ASN A 208 -11.09 -9.36 10.79
CA ASN A 208 -9.78 -9.07 11.38
C ASN A 208 -9.05 -7.83 10.79
N ALA A 209 -9.77 -6.89 10.15
CA ALA A 209 -9.16 -5.78 9.43
C ALA A 209 -8.19 -4.94 10.27
N PHE A 210 -8.48 -4.72 11.56
CA PHE A 210 -7.64 -3.97 12.51
C PHE A 210 -7.23 -4.81 13.72
N GLU A 211 -7.24 -6.15 13.61
CA GLU A 211 -6.83 -7.01 14.73
C GLU A 211 -5.34 -6.78 15.05
N ASN A 212 -4.98 -6.85 16.34
CA ASN A 212 -3.60 -6.70 16.83
C ASN A 212 -2.94 -5.35 16.50
N CYS A 213 -3.72 -4.30 16.21
CA CYS A 213 -3.22 -2.91 16.16
C CYS A 213 -3.00 -2.40 17.60
N SER A 214 -1.90 -2.84 18.21
CA SER A 214 -1.63 -2.67 19.65
C SER A 214 -1.39 -1.24 20.15
N SER A 215 -1.50 -0.23 19.28
CA SER A 215 -1.47 1.19 19.67
C SER A 215 -2.75 1.93 19.27
N LEU A 216 -3.71 1.27 18.62
CA LEU A 216 -4.91 1.90 18.05
C LEU A 216 -5.92 2.18 19.15
N THR A 217 -5.96 3.42 19.63
CA THR A 217 -6.84 3.84 20.72
C THR A 217 -8.02 4.68 20.24
N SER A 218 -7.91 5.34 19.09
CA SER A 218 -8.95 6.24 18.58
C SER A 218 -9.44 5.79 17.20
N ILE A 219 -10.71 5.41 17.13
CA ILE A 219 -11.37 5.05 15.87
C ILE A 219 -12.55 6.02 15.67
N THR A 220 -12.53 6.80 14.60
CA THR A 220 -13.63 7.72 14.27
C THR A 220 -14.41 7.19 13.08
N PHE A 221 -15.74 7.17 13.17
CA PHE A 221 -16.63 6.94 12.03
C PHE A 221 -17.35 8.23 11.66
N GLU A 222 -17.27 8.62 10.39
CA GLU A 222 -17.93 9.82 9.87
C GLU A 222 -19.34 9.54 9.34
N GLY A 223 -19.71 8.26 9.18
CA GLY A 223 -21.03 7.83 8.75
C GLY A 223 -21.74 6.89 9.72
N ASN A 224 -22.74 6.20 9.19
CA ASN A 224 -23.45 5.14 9.92
C ASN A 224 -22.57 3.89 10.09
N ALA A 225 -22.94 3.03 11.04
CA ALA A 225 -22.20 1.82 11.32
C ALA A 225 -22.18 0.87 10.10
N PRO A 226 -20.99 0.57 9.52
CA PRO A 226 -20.91 -0.40 8.45
C PRO A 226 -21.00 -1.83 8.99
N PRO A 227 -21.44 -2.81 8.18
CA PRO A 227 -21.22 -4.22 8.48
C PRO A 227 -19.76 -4.53 8.85
N LEU A 228 -19.58 -5.17 10.00
CA LEU A 228 -18.28 -5.65 10.47
C LEU A 228 -18.12 -7.16 10.25
N GLY A 229 -16.96 -7.55 9.75
CA GLY A 229 -16.48 -8.91 9.86
C GLY A 229 -16.17 -9.30 11.31
N SER A 230 -15.91 -10.59 11.54
CA SER A 230 -15.51 -11.05 12.88
C SER A 230 -14.17 -10.45 13.30
N ASN A 231 -14.00 -10.13 14.59
CA ASN A 231 -12.73 -9.74 15.20
C ASN A 231 -12.07 -8.48 14.60
N VAL A 232 -12.83 -7.56 13.99
CA VAL A 232 -12.28 -6.34 13.36
C VAL A 232 -11.36 -5.57 14.30
N PHE A 233 -11.77 -5.36 15.55
CA PHE A 233 -11.03 -4.62 16.58
C PHE A 233 -10.52 -5.52 17.72
N LYS A 234 -10.18 -6.77 17.41
CA LYS A 234 -9.68 -7.69 18.44
C LYS A 234 -8.24 -7.34 18.83
N ASN A 235 -7.91 -7.49 20.13
CA ASN A 235 -6.59 -7.23 20.70
C ASN A 235 -6.10 -5.78 20.50
N LEU A 236 -7.01 -4.81 20.60
CA LEU A 236 -6.65 -3.39 20.73
C LEU A 236 -6.28 -3.04 22.19
N PRO A 237 -5.60 -1.90 22.41
CA PRO A 237 -5.32 -1.39 23.75
C PRO A 237 -6.55 -1.28 24.65
N ILE A 238 -6.33 -1.46 25.95
CA ILE A 238 -7.31 -1.09 26.97
C ILE A 238 -7.58 0.41 26.86
N GLY A 239 -8.86 0.79 26.78
CA GLY A 239 -9.27 2.18 26.60
C GLY A 239 -9.37 2.62 25.15
N ALA A 240 -9.23 1.72 24.17
CA ALA A 240 -9.62 2.03 22.80
C ALA A 240 -11.12 2.36 22.72
N THR A 241 -11.47 3.44 22.02
CA THR A 241 -12.85 3.93 21.90
C THR A 241 -13.21 4.18 20.44
N ILE A 242 -14.51 4.13 20.18
CA ILE A 242 -15.11 4.53 18.91
C ILE A 242 -15.80 5.87 19.10
N THR A 243 -15.45 6.85 18.27
CA THR A 243 -16.11 8.15 18.21
C THR A 243 -16.97 8.22 16.96
N VAL A 244 -18.22 8.68 17.09
CA VAL A 244 -19.16 8.83 15.97
C VAL A 244 -19.71 10.25 15.91
N LEU A 245 -20.07 10.72 14.72
CA LEU A 245 -20.68 12.04 14.57
C LEU A 245 -22.14 12.06 15.10
N PRO A 246 -22.64 13.24 15.56
CA PRO A 246 -24.03 13.38 15.97
C PRO A 246 -25.01 12.95 14.86
N GLY A 247 -25.94 12.07 15.20
CA GLY A 247 -26.94 11.54 14.26
C GLY A 247 -26.53 10.26 13.52
N ALA A 248 -25.30 9.77 13.73
CA ALA A 248 -24.89 8.47 13.23
C ALA A 248 -25.76 7.34 13.80
N THR A 249 -26.17 6.41 12.94
CA THR A 249 -27.06 5.29 13.28
C THR A 249 -26.34 3.95 13.16
N GLY A 250 -26.91 2.90 13.75
CA GLY A 250 -26.36 1.53 13.70
C GLY A 250 -25.28 1.23 14.76
N PHE A 251 -24.92 2.21 15.59
CA PHE A 251 -24.04 2.01 16.74
C PHE A 251 -24.86 1.77 18.02
N GLY A 252 -24.44 0.79 18.83
CA GLY A 252 -24.94 0.61 20.20
C GLY A 252 -24.02 1.28 21.23
N GLU A 253 -24.19 0.95 22.52
CA GLU A 253 -23.21 1.33 23.57
C GLU A 253 -21.79 0.82 23.24
N THR A 254 -21.74 -0.30 22.52
CA THR A 254 -20.51 -0.84 21.95
C THR A 254 -20.66 -1.13 20.47
N PHE A 255 -19.55 -1.10 19.74
CA PHE A 255 -19.47 -1.50 18.34
C PHE A 255 -18.15 -2.22 18.09
N GLY A 256 -18.24 -3.43 17.52
CA GLY A 256 -17.07 -4.31 17.35
C GLY A 256 -16.32 -4.65 18.65
N GLY A 257 -17.01 -4.57 19.80
CA GLY A 257 -16.44 -4.84 21.13
C GLY A 257 -15.82 -3.63 21.83
N LEU A 258 -15.87 -2.44 21.24
CA LEU A 258 -15.35 -1.20 21.81
C LEU A 258 -16.49 -0.28 22.27
N PRO A 259 -16.32 0.50 23.35
CA PRO A 259 -17.28 1.52 23.76
C PRO A 259 -17.41 2.61 22.68
N VAL A 260 -18.65 3.03 22.43
CA VAL A 260 -18.98 4.10 21.48
C VAL A 260 -19.25 5.40 22.22
N GLN A 261 -18.72 6.50 21.69
CA GLN A 261 -18.89 7.86 22.18
C GLN A 261 -19.38 8.73 21.03
N ILE A 262 -20.33 9.62 21.30
CA ILE A 262 -20.75 10.62 20.32
C ILE A 262 -19.81 11.81 20.45
N LEU A 263 -19.33 12.32 19.32
CA LEU A 263 -18.56 13.55 19.28
C LEU A 263 -19.48 14.69 19.75
N GLU A 264 -19.37 15.04 21.03
CA GLU A 264 -19.98 16.27 21.53
C GLU A 264 -19.31 17.42 20.80
N LYS A 265 -20.09 18.19 20.03
CA LYS A 265 -19.61 19.45 19.44
C LYS A 265 -18.85 20.18 20.54
N ALA A 266 -17.59 20.53 20.30
CA ALA A 266 -16.87 21.43 21.18
C ALA A 266 -17.80 22.62 21.49
N LEU A 267 -18.16 22.75 22.77
CA LEU A 267 -18.90 23.88 23.29
C LEU A 267 -18.21 25.17 22.82
N ASN A 268 -18.98 26.03 22.16
CA ASN A 268 -18.75 27.45 21.93
C ASN A 268 -17.34 27.98 22.24
N ILE A 269 -16.55 28.26 21.21
CA ILE A 269 -15.55 29.32 21.27
C ILE A 269 -15.78 30.27 20.09
N ASN A 270 -16.39 31.41 20.43
CA ASN A 270 -16.39 32.70 19.73
C ASN A 270 -17.27 32.88 18.48
N ALA A 271 -18.56 33.03 18.75
CA ALA A 271 -19.30 34.21 18.28
C ALA A 271 -18.63 35.50 18.82
N ALA A 272 -17.49 35.88 18.25
CA ALA A 272 -16.82 37.17 18.46
C ALA A 272 -15.89 37.44 17.27
N ASN A 273 -16.48 37.65 16.10
CA ASN A 273 -15.90 38.43 14.99
C ASN A 273 -16.96 38.84 13.94
N LYS A 274 -18.21 39.04 14.40
CA LYS A 274 -19.15 39.95 13.74
C LYS A 274 -19.25 41.20 14.61
N THR A 275 -18.28 42.09 14.46
CA THR A 275 -18.55 43.51 14.63
C THR A 275 -18.71 44.07 13.23
N ASP A 276 -19.91 44.53 12.96
CA ASP A 276 -20.26 45.52 11.95
C ASP A 276 -19.14 46.58 11.84
N SER A 277 -18.62 46.83 10.63
CA SER A 277 -18.95 47.97 9.74
C SER A 277 -18.52 49.33 10.32
N PRO A 278 -18.10 50.33 9.50
CA PRO A 278 -18.82 50.83 8.32
C PRO A 278 -18.15 50.53 6.98
#